data_AF-A0A7Z7IMQ7-F1
#
_entry.id   AF-A0A7Z7IMQ7-F1
#
_cell.length_a   1.000
_cell.length_b   1.000
_cell.length_c   1.000
_cell.angle_alpha   90.00
_cell.angle_beta   90.00
_cell.angle_gamma   90.00
#
_symmetry.space_group_name_H-M   'P 1'
#
loop_
_entity.id
_entity.type
_entity.pdbx_description
1 polymer ?
#
loop_
_entity_poly.entity_id
_entity_poly.type
_entity_poly.pdbx_seq_one_letter_code
_entity_poly.pdbx_strand_id
1 'polypeptide(L)'
;MSRAGSTNNPPRAKHRIRFGALDMSATYAAIYTVMLPRADQVVDPFHCVQLANRALDEIRRRVQREQKGHRGRRNDPLYRVRRVLLTGEERLDAKATQRLTSLLQLGDPHGEVAIAYRVKQRLREFYRCTDIQDARTMLSELIQHCQRPGLPAELNKLARTLKAWFDKICNFHIARVSNGPTEALNNLIKRIKRIGYGFTNFGNYRIRALLYAGKPNWRVLTSIVVR
;
A
#
# COMPACT_ATOMS: atom_id res chain seq x y z
N MET A 1 44.52 -17.33 -21.44
CA MET A 1 43.35 -18.23 -21.29
C MET A 1 42.28 -17.51 -20.49
N SER A 2 41.26 -17.02 -21.18
CA SER A 2 40.12 -16.30 -20.61
C SER A 2 39.10 -17.30 -20.07
N ARG A 3 38.70 -17.18 -18.80
CA ARG A 3 37.42 -17.72 -18.32
C ARG A 3 36.66 -16.63 -17.57
N ALA A 4 35.90 -15.92 -18.41
CA ALA A 4 34.60 -15.31 -18.18
C ALA A 4 34.00 -15.43 -16.77
N GLY A 5 33.69 -14.27 -16.20
CA GLY A 5 32.89 -14.11 -15.01
C GLY A 5 31.49 -14.70 -15.17
N SER A 6 31.05 -15.41 -14.14
CA SER A 6 29.68 -15.87 -13.98
C SER A 6 28.79 -14.66 -13.62
N THR A 7 28.28 -13.97 -14.63
CA THR A 7 27.11 -13.09 -14.51
C THR A 7 26.05 -13.58 -15.50
N ASN A 8 25.40 -14.69 -15.16
CA ASN A 8 24.30 -15.22 -15.95
C ASN A 8 23.23 -15.76 -15.02
N ASN A 9 22.27 -14.91 -14.62
CA ASN A 9 21.01 -15.40 -14.09
C ASN A 9 20.06 -15.53 -15.30
N PRO A 10 19.81 -16.75 -15.82
CA PRO A 10 19.44 -16.92 -17.22
C PRO A 10 17.95 -16.61 -17.44
N PRO A 11 17.53 -16.25 -18.67
CA PRO A 11 16.13 -16.05 -19.07
C PRO A 11 15.16 -17.15 -18.60
N ARG A 12 15.67 -18.38 -18.36
CA ARG A 12 14.91 -19.51 -17.82
C ARG A 12 14.34 -19.29 -16.41
N ALA A 13 15.00 -18.53 -15.54
CA ALA A 13 14.51 -18.30 -14.17
C ALA A 13 13.28 -17.37 -14.17
N LYS A 14 13.28 -16.34 -15.04
CA LYS A 14 12.14 -15.42 -15.20
C LYS A 14 10.88 -16.13 -15.67
N HIS A 15 11.02 -17.15 -16.51
CA HIS A 15 9.87 -17.93 -17.01
C HIS A 15 9.16 -18.76 -15.93
N ARG A 16 9.78 -18.95 -14.75
CA ARG A 16 9.18 -19.67 -13.62
C ARG A 16 8.43 -18.75 -12.66
N ILE A 17 8.56 -17.43 -12.81
CA ILE A 17 7.87 -16.45 -11.97
C ILE A 17 6.40 -16.43 -12.40
N ARG A 18 5.50 -16.81 -11.48
CA ARG A 18 4.04 -16.80 -11.72
C ARG A 18 3.37 -15.54 -11.23
N PHE A 19 3.86 -14.95 -10.14
CA PHE A 19 3.29 -13.75 -9.53
C PHE A 19 4.40 -12.77 -9.16
N GLY A 20 4.08 -11.48 -9.15
CA GLY A 20 4.87 -10.52 -8.38
C GLY A 20 4.03 -9.41 -7.81
N ALA A 21 4.37 -9.09 -6.57
CA ALA A 21 3.78 -7.99 -5.83
C ALA A 21 4.37 -6.65 -6.32
N LEU A 22 3.51 -5.65 -6.44
CA LEU A 22 3.91 -4.30 -6.80
C LEU A 22 3.02 -3.25 -6.14
N ASP A 23 3.56 -2.04 -6.10
CA ASP A 23 2.83 -0.84 -5.73
C ASP A 23 1.89 -0.41 -6.87
N MET A 24 0.86 0.38 -6.56
CA MET A 24 -0.07 0.93 -7.56
C MET A 24 0.56 2.08 -8.37
N SER A 25 1.65 1.79 -9.09
CA SER A 25 2.35 2.71 -9.98
C SER A 25 2.23 2.23 -11.42
N ALA A 26 1.60 3.05 -12.27
CA ALA A 26 1.41 2.72 -13.69
C ALA A 26 2.76 2.47 -14.40
N THR A 27 3.79 3.25 -14.07
CA THR A 27 5.13 3.09 -14.61
C THR A 27 5.73 1.73 -14.24
N TYR A 28 5.66 1.33 -12.97
CA TYR A 28 6.18 0.04 -12.54
C TYR A 28 5.37 -1.11 -13.12
N ALA A 29 4.04 -1.00 -13.22
CA ALA A 29 3.19 -2.00 -13.88
C ALA A 29 3.54 -2.19 -15.36
N ALA A 30 3.83 -1.09 -16.07
CA ALA A 30 4.27 -1.16 -17.47
C ALA A 30 5.62 -1.88 -17.60
N ILE A 31 6.61 -1.50 -16.78
CA ILE A 31 7.92 -2.16 -16.74
C ILE A 31 7.77 -3.64 -16.40
N TYR A 32 6.92 -3.98 -15.43
CA TYR A 32 6.68 -5.35 -15.01
C TYR A 32 6.14 -6.20 -16.17
N THR A 33 5.19 -5.65 -16.93
CA THR A 33 4.61 -6.32 -18.11
C THR A 33 5.66 -6.64 -19.17
N VAL A 34 6.59 -5.71 -19.42
CA VAL A 34 7.68 -5.90 -20.39
C VAL A 34 8.70 -6.93 -19.88
N MET A 35 9.08 -6.85 -18.60
CA MET A 35 10.16 -7.65 -18.03
C MET A 35 9.74 -9.07 -17.63
N LEU A 36 8.47 -9.25 -17.27
CA LEU A 36 7.89 -10.49 -16.75
C LEU A 36 6.48 -10.73 -17.35
N PRO A 37 6.37 -10.90 -18.68
CA PRO A 37 5.08 -10.96 -19.37
C PRO A 37 4.21 -12.17 -19.00
N ARG A 38 4.79 -13.20 -18.36
CA ARG A 38 4.09 -14.41 -17.91
C ARG A 38 3.68 -14.37 -16.44
N ALA A 39 4.11 -13.35 -15.69
CA ALA A 39 3.84 -13.26 -14.28
C ALA A 39 2.64 -12.33 -14.05
N ASP A 40 1.65 -12.85 -13.33
CA ASP A 40 0.50 -12.05 -12.91
C ASP A 40 0.94 -11.01 -11.87
N GLN A 41 0.48 -9.79 -12.10
CA GLN A 41 0.74 -8.66 -11.23
C GLN A 41 -0.23 -8.65 -10.07
N VAL A 42 0.29 -8.51 -8.86
CA VAL A 42 -0.47 -8.50 -7.61
C VAL A 42 -0.26 -7.15 -6.92
N VAL A 43 -1.33 -6.39 -6.72
CA VAL A 43 -1.24 -5.14 -5.94
C VAL A 43 -1.08 -5.49 -4.46
N ASP A 44 -0.09 -4.87 -3.80
CA ASP A 44 0.06 -5.02 -2.35
C ASP A 44 -1.18 -4.44 -1.61
N PRO A 45 -1.83 -5.21 -0.72
CA PRO A 45 -2.97 -4.74 0.08
C PRO A 45 -2.71 -3.44 0.84
N PHE A 46 -1.47 -3.20 1.29
CA PHE A 46 -1.09 -1.99 2.01
C PHE A 46 -1.40 -0.74 1.19
N HIS A 47 -1.08 -0.71 -0.11
CA HIS A 47 -1.29 0.46 -0.95
C HIS A 47 -2.76 0.74 -1.23
N CYS A 48 -3.58 -0.31 -1.40
CA CYS A 48 -5.03 -0.16 -1.52
C CYS A 48 -5.65 0.43 -0.25
N VAL A 49 -5.30 -0.13 0.92
CA VAL A 49 -5.79 0.39 2.21
C VAL A 49 -5.27 1.80 2.47
N GLN A 50 -4.02 2.11 2.08
CA GLN A 50 -3.46 3.45 2.18
C GLN A 50 -4.17 4.45 1.26
N LEU A 51 -4.60 4.03 0.07
CA LEU A 51 -5.41 4.87 -0.83
C LEU A 51 -6.79 5.18 -0.21
N ALA A 52 -7.46 4.18 0.36
CA ALA A 52 -8.72 4.40 1.08
C ALA A 52 -8.54 5.30 2.32
N ASN A 53 -7.45 5.13 3.08
CA ASN A 53 -7.11 6.00 4.21
C ASN A 53 -6.91 7.46 3.77
N ARG A 54 -6.28 7.68 2.61
CA ARG A 54 -6.09 9.03 2.05
C ARG A 54 -7.42 9.67 1.68
N ALA A 55 -8.29 8.94 0.97
CA ALA A 55 -9.63 9.42 0.63
C ALA A 55 -10.44 9.77 1.89
N LEU A 56 -10.41 8.90 2.91
CA LEU A 56 -11.04 9.15 4.20
C LEU A 56 -10.48 10.41 4.89
N ASP A 57 -9.17 10.61 4.91
CA ASP A 57 -8.57 11.81 5.52
C ASP A 57 -8.88 13.09 4.73
N GLU A 58 -8.92 13.03 3.40
CA GLU A 58 -9.32 14.14 2.54
C GLU A 58 -10.76 14.58 2.85
N ILE A 59 -11.71 13.64 2.85
CA ILE A 59 -13.13 13.89 3.21
C ILE A 59 -13.23 14.46 4.62
N ARG A 60 -12.60 13.80 5.60
CA ARG A 60 -12.58 14.26 7.00
C ARG A 60 -12.09 15.70 7.13
N ARG A 61 -11.04 16.07 6.38
CA ARG A 61 -10.48 17.43 6.43
C ARG A 61 -11.37 18.45 5.71
N ARG A 62 -12.03 18.06 4.61
CA ARG A 62 -12.99 18.90 3.90
C ARG A 62 -14.21 19.18 4.76
N VAL A 63 -14.90 18.13 5.23
CA VAL A 63 -16.07 18.21 6.11
C VAL A 63 -15.78 19.06 7.36
N GLN A 64 -14.60 18.89 7.96
CA GLN A 64 -14.19 19.70 9.10
C GLN A 64 -14.02 21.19 8.77
N ARG A 65 -13.47 21.52 7.61
CA ARG A 65 -13.31 22.92 7.17
C ARG A 65 -14.66 23.55 6.84
N GLU A 66 -15.54 22.82 6.18
CA GLU A 66 -16.90 23.27 5.84
C GLU A 66 -17.70 23.59 7.11
N GLN A 67 -17.62 22.75 8.15
CA GLN A 67 -18.36 22.98 9.38
C GLN A 67 -17.79 24.05 10.31
N LYS A 68 -16.46 24.19 10.36
CA LYS A 68 -15.78 25.01 11.38
C LYS A 68 -15.09 26.24 10.82
N GLY A 69 -15.01 26.38 9.49
CA GLY A 69 -14.29 27.47 8.84
C GLY A 69 -12.77 27.42 9.01
N HIS A 70 -12.21 26.35 9.60
CA HIS A 70 -10.78 26.24 9.88
C HIS A 70 -10.24 24.81 9.73
N ARG A 71 -8.91 24.69 9.65
CA ARG A 71 -8.22 23.40 9.73
C ARG A 71 -8.44 22.76 11.09
N GLY A 72 -8.30 21.44 11.18
CA GLY A 72 -8.67 20.74 12.40
C GLY A 72 -7.77 21.00 13.60
N ARG A 73 -8.40 21.28 14.73
CA ARG A 73 -7.80 21.63 16.03
C ARG A 73 -8.05 20.53 17.06
N ARG A 74 -7.27 20.56 18.15
CA ARG A 74 -7.27 19.53 19.21
C ARG A 74 -8.67 19.18 19.73
N ASN A 75 -9.57 20.14 19.84
CA ASN A 75 -10.89 19.96 20.45
C ASN A 75 -11.98 19.57 19.45
N ASP A 76 -11.70 19.66 18.15
CA ASP A 76 -12.70 19.37 17.12
C ASP A 76 -12.98 17.86 17.04
N PRO A 77 -14.25 17.43 16.92
CA PRO A 77 -14.59 16.00 16.93
C PRO A 77 -13.85 15.20 15.85
N LEU A 78 -13.87 15.68 14.61
CA LEU A 78 -13.20 15.02 13.47
C LEU A 78 -11.68 15.00 13.58
N TYR A 79 -11.07 15.94 14.30
CA TYR A 79 -9.64 15.87 14.59
C TYR A 79 -9.36 14.84 15.68
N ARG A 80 -10.19 14.77 16.72
CA ARG A 80 -10.04 13.86 17.87
C ARG A 80 -10.22 12.38 17.49
N VAL A 81 -10.99 12.08 16.45
CA VAL A 81 -11.28 10.71 15.99
C VAL A 81 -10.31 10.20 14.92
N ARG A 82 -9.47 11.07 14.34
CA ARG A 82 -8.61 10.77 13.17
C ARG A 82 -7.78 9.49 13.27
N ARG A 83 -7.28 9.14 14.46
CA ARG A 83 -6.48 7.92 14.66
C ARG A 83 -7.35 6.67 14.68
N VAL A 84 -8.52 6.74 15.31
CA VAL A 84 -9.49 5.63 15.37
C VAL A 84 -10.03 5.30 13.98
N LEU A 85 -10.26 6.33 13.15
CA LEU A 85 -10.64 6.17 11.74
C LEU A 85 -9.66 5.31 10.92
N LEU A 86 -8.36 5.36 11.24
CA LEU A 86 -7.33 4.59 10.54
C LEU A 86 -7.21 3.14 11.04
N THR A 87 -7.70 2.85 12.25
CA THR A 87 -7.65 1.52 12.84
C THR A 87 -8.65 0.57 12.17
N GLY A 88 -8.25 -0.68 11.96
CA GLY A 88 -9.17 -1.73 11.49
C GLY A 88 -10.24 -2.02 12.56
N GLU A 89 -11.49 -2.23 12.13
CA GLU A 89 -12.62 -2.45 13.04
C GLU A 89 -12.41 -3.68 13.95
N GLU A 90 -11.72 -4.69 13.44
CA GLU A 90 -11.31 -5.90 14.18
C GLU A 90 -10.33 -5.63 15.34
N ARG A 91 -9.78 -4.42 15.44
CA ARG A 91 -8.84 -4.01 16.49
C ARG A 91 -9.44 -2.98 17.44
N LEU A 92 -10.70 -2.60 17.25
CA LEU A 92 -11.37 -1.64 18.10
C LEU A 92 -11.99 -2.36 19.31
N ASP A 93 -11.65 -1.88 20.50
CA ASP A 93 -12.37 -2.26 21.71
C ASP A 93 -13.70 -1.48 21.83
N ALA A 94 -14.55 -1.86 22.78
CA ALA A 94 -15.85 -1.22 23.00
C ALA A 94 -15.73 0.30 23.23
N LYS A 95 -14.68 0.73 23.93
CA LYS A 95 -14.43 2.15 24.24
C LYS A 95 -14.05 2.94 22.98
N ALA A 96 -13.20 2.39 22.12
CA ALA A 96 -12.79 3.01 20.87
C ALA A 96 -13.96 3.06 19.88
N THR A 97 -14.80 2.01 19.83
CA THR A 97 -16.03 1.97 19.04
C THR A 97 -17.02 3.04 19.50
N GLN A 98 -17.30 3.13 20.79
CA GLN A 98 -18.18 4.19 21.33
C GLN A 98 -17.62 5.58 21.01
N ARG A 99 -16.31 5.78 21.20
CA ARG A 99 -15.64 7.04 20.87
C ARG A 99 -15.78 7.39 19.39
N LEU A 100 -15.64 6.42 18.48
CA LEU A 100 -15.81 6.63 17.05
C LEU A 100 -17.23 7.12 16.75
N THR A 101 -18.24 6.40 17.25
CA THR A 101 -19.66 6.73 17.05
C THR A 101 -19.98 8.12 17.56
N SER A 102 -19.64 8.44 18.82
CA SER A 102 -19.96 9.75 19.41
C SER A 102 -19.26 10.91 18.70
N LEU A 103 -18.01 10.75 18.28
CA LEU A 103 -17.29 11.84 17.59
C LEU A 103 -17.75 12.04 16.15
N LEU A 104 -18.22 10.99 15.47
CA LEU A 104 -18.86 11.11 14.16
C LEU A 104 -20.24 11.78 14.30
N GLN A 105 -21.07 11.38 15.27
CA GLN A 105 -22.36 12.05 15.53
C GLN A 105 -22.21 13.56 15.76
N LEU A 106 -21.14 13.99 16.43
CA LEU A 106 -20.88 15.41 16.71
C LEU A 106 -20.22 16.18 15.56
N GLY A 107 -19.54 15.50 14.64
CA GLY A 107 -18.64 16.12 13.68
C GLY A 107 -18.90 15.77 12.22
N ASP A 108 -19.88 14.94 11.92
CA ASP A 108 -20.17 14.43 10.57
C ASP A 108 -21.69 14.45 10.31
N PRO A 109 -22.33 15.64 10.28
CA PRO A 109 -23.78 15.81 10.23
C PRO A 109 -24.39 15.26 8.93
N HIS A 110 -23.61 15.15 7.86
CA HIS A 110 -24.03 14.57 6.58
C HIS A 110 -23.55 13.13 6.38
N GLY A 111 -22.83 12.55 7.35
CA GLY A 111 -22.38 11.16 7.32
C GLY A 111 -21.28 10.84 6.30
N GLU A 112 -20.65 11.84 5.68
CA GLU A 112 -19.65 11.63 4.63
C GLU A 112 -18.39 10.91 5.15
N VAL A 113 -17.92 11.29 6.35
CA VAL A 113 -16.76 10.66 6.99
C VAL A 113 -17.10 9.23 7.43
N ALA A 114 -18.31 9.00 7.93
CA ALA A 114 -18.80 7.68 8.31
C ALA A 114 -18.89 6.74 7.10
N ILE A 115 -19.43 7.21 5.97
CA ILE A 115 -19.48 6.44 4.72
C ILE A 115 -18.06 6.12 4.24
N ALA A 116 -17.15 7.09 4.22
CA ALA A 116 -15.77 6.86 3.82
C ALA A 116 -15.05 5.86 4.74
N TYR A 117 -15.34 5.89 6.04
CA TYR A 117 -14.83 4.91 7.00
C TYR A 117 -15.36 3.51 6.68
N ARG A 118 -16.65 3.37 6.39
CA ARG A 118 -17.24 2.09 5.97
C ARG A 118 -16.65 1.57 4.68
N VAL A 119 -16.43 2.41 3.68
CA VAL A 119 -15.73 2.04 2.43
C VAL A 119 -14.33 1.49 2.73
N LYS A 120 -13.57 2.15 3.61
CA LYS A 120 -12.25 1.67 4.04
C LYS A 120 -12.35 0.31 4.74
N GLN A 121 -13.32 0.11 5.63
CA GLN A 121 -13.48 -1.18 6.33
C GLN A 121 -13.91 -2.28 5.37
N ARG A 122 -14.83 -2.01 4.45
CA ARG A 122 -15.25 -2.96 3.43
C ARG A 122 -14.09 -3.39 2.53
N LEU A 123 -13.18 -2.47 2.19
CA LEU A 123 -11.95 -2.81 1.48
C LEU A 123 -10.99 -3.68 2.33
N ARG A 124 -11.00 -3.54 3.66
CA ARG A 124 -10.23 -4.44 4.54
C ARG A 124 -10.87 -5.81 4.67
N GLU A 125 -12.19 -5.89 4.70
CA GLU A 125 -12.96 -7.13 4.66
C GLU A 125 -12.70 -7.89 3.36
N PHE A 126 -12.66 -7.20 2.21
CA PHE A 126 -12.30 -7.76 0.92
C PHE A 126 -11.02 -8.61 1.01
N TYR A 127 -9.96 -8.10 1.63
CA TYR A 127 -8.70 -8.84 1.77
C TYR A 127 -8.76 -10.07 2.70
N ARG A 128 -9.83 -10.20 3.51
CA ARG A 128 -10.07 -11.36 4.37
C ARG A 128 -10.92 -12.44 3.69
N CYS A 129 -11.53 -12.16 2.54
CA CYS A 129 -12.25 -13.16 1.76
C CYS A 129 -11.34 -14.34 1.44
N THR A 130 -11.87 -15.55 1.62
CA THR A 130 -11.21 -16.81 1.26
C THR A 130 -11.48 -17.16 -0.20
N ASP A 131 -12.71 -16.97 -0.66
CA ASP A 131 -13.13 -17.20 -2.04
C ASP A 131 -12.85 -16.00 -2.96
N ILE A 132 -12.42 -16.29 -4.19
CA ILE A 132 -12.08 -15.26 -5.18
C ILE A 132 -13.30 -14.64 -5.85
N GLN A 133 -14.37 -15.39 -6.07
CA GLN A 133 -15.59 -14.87 -6.69
C GLN A 133 -16.29 -13.90 -5.73
N ASP A 134 -16.37 -14.26 -4.46
CA ASP A 134 -16.87 -13.38 -3.40
C ASP A 134 -16.04 -12.09 -3.32
N ALA A 135 -14.71 -12.20 -3.40
CA ALA A 135 -13.82 -11.04 -3.39
C ALA A 135 -14.07 -10.13 -4.61
N ARG A 136 -14.17 -10.70 -5.82
CA ARG A 136 -14.44 -9.94 -7.07
C ARG A 136 -15.80 -9.24 -7.00
N THR A 137 -16.83 -9.94 -6.52
CA THR A 137 -18.17 -9.37 -6.33
C THR A 137 -18.12 -8.22 -5.33
N MET A 138 -17.50 -8.42 -4.16
CA MET A 138 -17.37 -7.40 -3.12
C MET A 138 -16.65 -6.14 -3.62
N LEU A 139 -15.54 -6.30 -4.35
CA LEU A 139 -14.81 -5.14 -4.90
C LEU A 139 -15.62 -4.42 -5.97
N SER A 140 -16.36 -5.16 -6.80
CA SER A 140 -17.23 -4.58 -7.84
C SER A 140 -18.36 -3.76 -7.23
N GLU A 141 -19.05 -4.31 -6.23
CA GLU A 141 -20.09 -3.62 -5.47
C GLU A 141 -19.55 -2.38 -4.76
N LEU A 142 -18.37 -2.47 -4.16
CA LEU A 142 -17.72 -1.35 -3.49
C LEU A 142 -17.41 -0.20 -4.48
N ILE A 143 -16.89 -0.54 -5.66
CA ILE A 143 -16.62 0.44 -6.73
C ILE A 143 -17.92 1.10 -7.19
N GLN A 144 -18.96 0.31 -7.46
CA GLN A 144 -20.26 0.83 -7.88
C GLN A 144 -20.87 1.74 -6.81
N HIS A 145 -20.81 1.34 -5.53
CA HIS A 145 -21.28 2.15 -4.41
C HIS A 145 -20.57 3.51 -4.37
N CYS A 146 -19.23 3.51 -4.45
CA CYS A 146 -18.42 4.73 -4.43
C CYS A 146 -18.66 5.67 -5.64
N GLN A 147 -19.31 5.18 -6.71
CA GLN A 147 -19.62 5.95 -7.91
C GLN A 147 -21.05 6.51 -7.91
N ARG A 148 -21.88 6.20 -6.91
CA ARG A 148 -23.25 6.69 -6.83
C ARG A 148 -23.30 8.22 -6.73
N PRO A 149 -24.29 8.87 -7.38
CA PRO A 149 -24.55 10.30 -7.18
C PRO A 149 -24.75 10.62 -5.69
N GLY A 150 -24.28 11.79 -5.26
CA GLY A 150 -24.39 12.24 -3.87
C GLY A 150 -23.31 11.70 -2.93
N LEU A 151 -22.45 10.77 -3.37
CA LEU A 151 -21.27 10.41 -2.59
C LEU A 151 -20.10 11.39 -2.79
N PRO A 152 -19.21 11.52 -1.77
CA PRO A 152 -18.03 12.37 -1.86
C PRO A 152 -17.18 12.10 -3.12
N ALA A 153 -16.75 13.16 -3.79
CA ALA A 153 -15.95 13.05 -5.01
C ALA A 153 -14.63 12.30 -4.81
N GLU A 154 -14.07 12.34 -3.60
CA GLU A 154 -12.88 11.58 -3.21
C GLU A 154 -13.12 10.06 -3.24
N LEU A 155 -14.33 9.59 -2.92
CA LEU A 155 -14.69 8.18 -3.07
C LEU A 155 -14.82 7.78 -4.53
N ASN A 156 -15.37 8.65 -5.38
CA ASN A 156 -15.41 8.38 -6.82
C ASN A 156 -13.97 8.30 -7.41
N LYS A 157 -13.06 9.17 -6.97
CA LYS A 157 -11.63 9.11 -7.33
C LYS A 157 -10.97 7.81 -6.86
N LEU A 158 -11.25 7.37 -5.63
CA LEU A 158 -10.82 6.06 -5.12
C LEU A 158 -11.36 4.94 -6.03
N ALA A 159 -12.66 4.95 -6.34
CA ALA A 159 -13.32 3.95 -7.17
C ALA A 159 -12.71 3.82 -8.57
N ARG A 160 -12.42 4.95 -9.23
CA ARG A 160 -11.74 4.97 -10.53
C ARG A 160 -10.38 4.28 -10.47
N THR A 161 -9.64 4.51 -9.38
CA THR A 161 -8.34 3.87 -9.18
C THR A 161 -8.50 2.37 -8.90
N LEU A 162 -9.42 1.97 -8.02
CA LEU A 162 -9.69 0.54 -7.76
C LEU A 162 -10.12 -0.19 -9.04
N LYS A 163 -10.99 0.43 -9.85
CA LYS A 163 -11.43 -0.10 -11.15
C LYS A 163 -10.28 -0.29 -12.13
N ALA A 164 -9.39 0.69 -12.25
CA ALA A 164 -8.22 0.60 -13.13
C ALA A 164 -7.26 -0.53 -12.76
N TRP A 165 -7.24 -0.93 -11.48
CA TRP A 165 -6.35 -1.96 -10.95
C TRP A 165 -7.07 -3.25 -10.56
N PHE A 166 -8.34 -3.40 -10.94
CA PHE A 166 -9.27 -4.40 -10.42
C PHE A 166 -8.69 -5.82 -10.43
N ASP A 167 -8.26 -6.32 -11.59
CA ASP A 167 -7.74 -7.69 -11.69
C ASP A 167 -6.46 -7.89 -10.88
N LYS A 168 -5.56 -6.89 -10.87
CA LYS A 168 -4.31 -6.97 -10.10
C LYS A 168 -4.56 -6.95 -8.59
N ILE A 169 -5.63 -6.29 -8.14
CA ILE A 169 -6.07 -6.30 -6.75
C ILE A 169 -6.66 -7.68 -6.40
N CYS A 170 -7.51 -8.23 -7.26
CA CYS A 170 -8.12 -9.54 -7.06
C CYS A 170 -7.10 -10.69 -7.10
N ASN A 171 -6.01 -10.57 -7.87
CA ASN A 171 -4.94 -11.55 -7.94
C ASN A 171 -4.30 -11.87 -6.57
N PHE A 172 -4.45 -10.98 -5.59
CA PHE A 172 -4.04 -11.26 -4.20
C PHE A 172 -4.68 -12.53 -3.64
N HIS A 173 -5.94 -12.82 -4.00
CA HIS A 173 -6.66 -13.99 -3.49
C HIS A 173 -6.14 -15.32 -4.05
N ILE A 174 -5.43 -15.28 -5.19
CA ILE A 174 -4.75 -16.43 -5.79
C ILE A 174 -3.34 -16.56 -5.22
N ALA A 175 -2.57 -15.47 -5.26
CA ALA A 175 -1.14 -15.50 -5.01
C ALA A 175 -0.77 -15.42 -3.52
N ARG A 176 -1.55 -14.67 -2.73
CA ARG A 176 -1.28 -14.35 -1.32
C ARG A 176 0.14 -13.81 -1.06
N VAL A 177 0.72 -13.14 -2.04
CA VAL A 177 2.02 -12.47 -1.95
C VAL A 177 1.87 -10.99 -1.60
N SER A 178 2.85 -10.44 -0.89
CA SER A 178 2.96 -9.00 -0.62
C SER A 178 4.36 -8.49 -0.98
N ASN A 179 4.49 -7.17 -1.14
CA ASN A 179 5.76 -6.49 -1.36
C ASN A 179 6.53 -6.27 -0.04
N GLY A 180 5.95 -6.67 1.10
CA GLY A 180 6.49 -6.48 2.45
C GLY A 180 7.95 -6.90 2.64
N PRO A 181 8.41 -8.08 2.17
CA PRO A 181 9.82 -8.46 2.27
C PRO A 181 10.76 -7.49 1.54
N THR A 182 10.38 -7.07 0.34
CA THR A 182 11.13 -6.09 -0.46
C THR A 182 11.12 -4.72 0.22
N GLU A 183 9.99 -4.30 0.78
CA GLU A 183 9.88 -3.06 1.55
C GLU A 183 10.73 -3.08 2.81
N ALA A 184 10.75 -4.20 3.55
CA ALA A 184 11.58 -4.36 4.74
C ALA A 184 13.07 -4.22 4.39
N LEU A 185 13.49 -4.85 3.29
CA LEU A 185 14.85 -4.72 2.75
C LEU A 185 15.16 -3.27 2.34
N ASN A 186 14.25 -2.62 1.62
CA ASN A 186 14.39 -1.21 1.23
C ASN A 186 14.49 -0.28 2.44
N ASN A 187 13.71 -0.54 3.49
CA ASN A 187 13.74 0.23 4.72
C ASN A 187 15.05 0.03 5.49
N LEU A 188 15.60 -1.19 5.50
CA LEU A 188 16.93 -1.47 6.04
C LEU A 188 18.00 -0.68 5.27
N ILE A 189 17.98 -0.73 3.94
CA ILE A 189 18.90 0.01 3.07
C ILE A 189 18.81 1.53 3.32
N LYS A 190 17.58 2.08 3.42
CA LYS A 190 17.36 3.49 3.76
C LYS A 190 17.88 3.84 5.14
N ARG A 191 17.74 2.95 6.12
CA ARG A 191 18.27 3.12 7.48
C ARG A 191 19.80 3.18 7.46
N ILE A 192 20.45 2.29 6.71
CA ILE A 192 21.91 2.31 6.53
C ILE A 192 22.36 3.64 5.93
N LYS A 193 21.68 4.13 4.88
CA LYS A 193 21.95 5.45 4.30
C LYS A 193 21.83 6.57 5.33
N ARG A 194 20.80 6.54 6.18
CA ARG A 194 20.56 7.55 7.22
C ARG A 194 21.63 7.54 8.31
N ILE A 195 21.99 6.35 8.81
CA ILE A 195 23.04 6.21 9.85
C ILE A 195 24.41 6.64 9.32
N GLY A 196 24.67 6.46 8.02
CA GLY A 196 25.88 6.95 7.37
C GLY A 196 25.89 8.45 7.07
N TYR A 197 24.83 9.21 7.39
CA TYR A 197 24.65 10.61 6.98
C TYR A 197 24.71 10.83 5.46
N GLY A 198 24.32 9.82 4.69
CA GLY A 198 24.46 9.80 3.23
C GLY A 198 25.75 9.11 2.77
N PHE A 199 25.85 8.87 1.47
CA PHE A 199 27.05 8.31 0.84
C PHE A 199 27.30 9.06 -0.46
N THR A 200 28.53 9.50 -0.66
CA THR A 200 28.99 10.14 -1.89
C THR A 200 29.55 9.12 -2.90
N ASN A 201 29.96 7.94 -2.42
CA ASN A 201 30.51 6.85 -3.22
C ASN A 201 29.55 5.64 -3.22
N PHE A 202 29.10 5.23 -4.42
CA PHE A 202 28.18 4.09 -4.59
C PHE A 202 28.79 2.75 -4.15
N GLY A 203 30.10 2.54 -4.35
CA GLY A 203 30.80 1.34 -3.91
C GLY A 203 30.70 1.16 -2.39
N ASN A 204 31.01 2.22 -1.63
CA ASN A 204 30.91 2.22 -0.18
C ASN A 204 29.47 2.00 0.30
N TYR A 205 28.50 2.64 -0.36
CA TYR A 205 27.08 2.42 -0.09
C TYR A 205 26.66 0.97 -0.33
N ARG A 206 27.07 0.39 -1.47
CA ARG A 206 26.75 -0.99 -1.85
C ARG A 206 27.37 -2.00 -0.89
N ILE A 207 28.63 -1.84 -0.50
CA ILE A 207 29.29 -2.71 0.49
C ILE A 207 28.50 -2.67 1.80
N ARG A 208 28.18 -1.47 2.30
CA ARG A 208 27.48 -1.33 3.57
C ARG A 208 26.03 -1.85 3.51
N ALA A 209 25.35 -1.68 2.38
CA ALA A 209 24.05 -2.30 2.15
C ALA A 209 24.14 -3.84 2.18
N LEU A 210 25.11 -4.44 1.48
CA LEU A 210 25.30 -5.89 1.42
C LEU A 210 25.68 -6.49 2.78
N LEU A 211 26.54 -5.82 3.55
CA LEU A 211 26.97 -6.28 4.88
C LEU A 211 25.82 -6.40 5.88
N TYR A 212 24.88 -5.45 5.84
CA TYR A 212 23.76 -5.41 6.77
C TYR A 212 22.53 -6.18 6.26
N ALA A 213 22.33 -6.24 4.95
CA ALA A 213 21.12 -6.80 4.35
C ALA A 213 21.24 -8.25 3.89
N GLY A 214 22.46 -8.73 3.62
CA GLY A 214 22.72 -10.13 3.32
C GLY A 214 23.62 -10.71 4.39
N LYS A 215 23.34 -11.93 4.86
CA LYS A 215 24.39 -12.78 5.47
C LYS A 215 25.56 -12.78 4.47
N PRO A 216 26.69 -12.12 4.74
CA PRO A 216 27.60 -11.75 3.65
C PRO A 216 28.19 -13.00 3.03
N ASN A 217 28.06 -13.14 1.71
CA ASN A 217 28.93 -14.09 1.00
C ASN A 217 30.29 -13.41 0.85
N TRP A 218 31.16 -13.61 1.84
CA TRP A 218 32.49 -13.01 1.92
C TRP A 218 33.36 -13.28 0.68
N ARG A 219 33.07 -14.35 -0.08
CA ARG A 219 33.75 -14.67 -1.35
C ARG A 219 33.44 -13.69 -2.49
N VAL A 220 32.34 -12.95 -2.42
CA VAL A 220 31.95 -11.96 -3.43
C VAL A 220 32.50 -10.57 -3.09
N LEU A 221 32.77 -10.28 -1.81
CA LEU A 221 33.32 -8.99 -1.39
C LEU A 221 34.74 -8.75 -1.92
N THR A 222 35.59 -9.77 -2.00
CA THR A 222 36.93 -9.69 -2.60
C THR A 222 36.93 -9.43 -4.11
N SER A 223 35.80 -9.66 -4.80
CA SER A 223 35.64 -9.33 -6.22
C SER A 223 35.15 -7.90 -6.46
N ILE A 224 34.72 -7.20 -5.41
CA ILE A 224 34.29 -5.80 -5.47
C ILE A 224 35.55 -4.97 -5.26
N VAL A 225 36.33 -4.81 -6.33
CA VAL A 225 37.49 -3.94 -6.33
C VAL A 225 37.01 -2.50 -6.10
N VAL A 226 37.29 -1.95 -4.92
CA VAL A 226 37.21 -0.52 -4.69
C VAL A 226 38.48 0.07 -5.31
N ARG A 227 38.35 0.69 -6.49
CA ARG A 227 39.33 1.66 -6.97
C ARG A 227 38.94 3.03 -6.46
#